data_AF-A0A7Y4S061-F1
#
_entry.id   AF-A0A7Y4S061-F1
#
_cell.length_a   1.000
_cell.length_b   1.000
_cell.length_c   1.000
_cell.angle_alpha   90.00
_cell.angle_beta   90.00
_cell.angle_gamma   90.00
#
_symmetry.space_group_name_H-M   'P 1'
#
loop_
_entity.id
_entity.type
_entity.pdbx_description
1 polymer ?
#
loop_
_entity_poly.entity_id
_entity_poly.type
_entity_poly.pdbx_seq_one_letter_code
_entity_poly.pdbx_strand_id
1 'polypeptide(L)'
;MIDEKFRGWPFREFLLQNGDKIICTYSWDGSEPKESIHDALHNIFRLDKDGNVVWQVKRDEQTKLYPKDWQKRSERSNKIFEGKHQGPFARLSTNFIKRGTYNEFEETPAKYRSDTWKPDYVLLAWVYGRGVYELDIETGIAKNVTQPGGRDW
;
A
#
# COMPACT_ATOMS: atom_id res chain seq x y z
N MET A 1 -20.50 -19.32 7.54
CA MET A 1 -19.49 -18.25 7.48
C MET A 1 -18.20 -18.90 7.03
N ILE A 2 -17.61 -18.45 5.94
CA ILE A 2 -16.34 -18.98 5.44
C ILE A 2 -15.26 -18.18 6.19
N ASP A 3 -14.54 -18.84 7.09
CA ASP A 3 -13.29 -18.30 7.64
C ASP A 3 -12.30 -18.18 6.48
N GLU A 4 -12.19 -16.98 5.90
CA GLU A 4 -11.17 -16.67 4.92
C GLU A 4 -9.81 -16.57 5.64
N LYS A 5 -9.19 -17.74 5.82
CA LYS A 5 -7.79 -17.82 6.24
C LYS A 5 -6.90 -17.25 5.13
N PHE A 6 -6.05 -16.30 5.50
CA PHE A 6 -5.09 -15.69 4.60
C PHE A 6 -4.13 -16.72 3.95
N ARG A 7 -3.86 -16.59 2.64
CA ARG A 7 -3.14 -17.59 1.83
C ARG A 7 -1.87 -17.10 1.11
N GLY A 8 -1.41 -15.87 1.35
CA GLY A 8 -0.20 -15.32 0.72
C GLY A 8 1.07 -15.50 1.55
N TRP A 9 2.24 -15.24 0.96
CA TRP A 9 3.51 -15.17 1.69
C TRP A 9 3.82 -13.71 2.01
N PRO A 10 3.90 -13.30 3.28
CA PRO A 10 4.23 -11.93 3.63
C PRO A 10 5.73 -11.70 3.43
N PHE A 11 6.11 -10.63 2.72
CA PHE A 11 7.51 -10.18 2.67
C PHE A 11 7.80 -9.09 3.72
N ARG A 12 6.74 -8.51 4.31
CA ARG A 12 6.83 -7.56 5.41
C ARG A 12 5.64 -7.69 6.36
N GLU A 13 5.92 -7.60 7.66
CA GLU A 13 4.94 -7.68 8.73
C GLU A 13 5.14 -6.55 9.76
N PHE A 14 4.04 -5.95 10.23
CA PHE A 14 4.01 -4.99 11.33
C PHE A 14 3.05 -5.46 12.39
N LEU A 15 3.53 -5.65 13.61
CA LEU A 15 2.68 -6.01 14.75
C LEU A 15 2.02 -4.77 15.34
N LEU A 16 0.72 -4.87 15.61
CA LEU A 16 -0.05 -3.88 16.35
C LEU A 16 -0.12 -4.26 17.83
N GLN A 17 -0.39 -3.27 18.69
CA GLN A 17 -0.40 -3.47 20.14
C GLN A 17 -1.46 -4.46 20.62
N ASN A 18 -2.53 -4.65 19.85
CA ASN A 18 -3.61 -5.60 20.15
C ASN A 18 -3.33 -7.04 19.66
N GLY A 19 -2.16 -7.29 19.07
CA GLY A 19 -1.78 -8.59 18.51
C GLY A 19 -2.20 -8.79 17.05
N ASP A 20 -2.93 -7.85 16.45
CA ASP A 20 -3.16 -7.83 15.01
C ASP A 20 -1.85 -7.55 14.27
N LYS A 21 -1.85 -7.82 12.96
CA LYS A 21 -0.72 -7.52 12.11
C LYS A 21 -1.09 -6.95 10.77
N ILE A 22 -0.25 -6.06 10.25
CA ILE A 22 -0.30 -5.59 8.88
C ILE A 22 0.73 -6.36 8.07
N ILE A 23 0.30 -6.95 6.97
CA ILE A 23 1.17 -7.69 6.06
C ILE A 23 1.08 -7.13 4.65
N CYS A 24 2.19 -7.17 3.93
CA CYS A 24 2.22 -6.96 2.49
C CYS A 24 2.66 -8.26 1.81
N THR A 25 1.91 -8.68 0.80
CA THR A 25 2.17 -9.92 0.06
C THR A 25 2.86 -9.61 -1.25
N TYR A 26 3.70 -10.52 -1.70
CA TYR A 26 4.30 -10.45 -3.02
C TYR A 26 4.40 -11.86 -3.58
N SER A 27 4.17 -12.01 -4.88
CA SER A 27 4.41 -13.26 -5.58
C SER A 27 5.79 -13.18 -6.21
N TRP A 28 6.79 -13.81 -5.58
CA TRP A 28 8.20 -13.70 -5.96
C TRP A 28 8.63 -14.77 -6.96
N ASP A 29 8.21 -16.03 -6.77
CA ASP A 29 8.71 -17.17 -7.54
C ASP A 29 7.63 -18.00 -8.24
N GLY A 30 6.35 -17.67 -8.04
CA GLY A 30 5.22 -18.33 -8.69
C GLY A 30 4.80 -19.65 -8.03
N SER A 31 5.38 -19.99 -6.88
CA SER A 31 4.89 -21.06 -6.01
C SER A 31 3.68 -20.64 -5.16
N GLU A 32 3.40 -19.34 -5.10
CA GLU A 32 2.26 -18.79 -4.40
C GLU A 32 0.93 -19.17 -5.09
N PRO A 33 -0.19 -19.27 -4.34
CA PRO A 33 -1.50 -19.48 -4.95
C PRO A 33 -1.76 -18.43 -6.01
N LYS A 34 -2.30 -18.85 -7.16
CA LYS A 34 -2.63 -17.94 -8.26
C LYS A 34 -3.60 -16.86 -7.77
N GLU A 35 -3.10 -15.65 -7.58
CA GLU A 35 -3.89 -14.50 -7.17
C GLU A 35 -4.67 -13.93 -8.36
N SER A 36 -5.84 -13.36 -8.10
CA SER A 36 -6.51 -12.53 -9.09
C SER A 36 -5.71 -11.24 -9.29
N ILE A 37 -5.83 -10.60 -10.46
CA ILE A 37 -5.23 -9.28 -10.69
C ILE A 37 -5.71 -8.28 -9.63
N HIS A 38 -6.98 -8.39 -9.21
CA HIS A 38 -7.51 -7.56 -8.14
C HIS A 38 -6.72 -7.73 -6.84
N ASP A 39 -6.46 -8.95 -6.41
CA ASP A 39 -5.79 -9.23 -5.12
C ASP A 39 -4.32 -8.84 -5.17
N ALA A 40 -3.66 -9.08 -6.30
CA ALA A 40 -2.30 -8.61 -6.52
C ALA A 40 -2.21 -7.07 -6.40
N LEU A 41 -3.19 -6.33 -6.92
CA LEU A 41 -3.23 -4.86 -6.79
C LEU A 41 -3.61 -4.37 -5.39
N HIS A 42 -4.20 -5.22 -4.55
CA HIS A 42 -4.63 -4.93 -3.18
C HIS A 42 -3.95 -5.89 -2.19
N ASN A 43 -2.64 -5.96 -2.28
CA ASN A 43 -1.78 -6.95 -1.63
C ASN A 43 -1.37 -6.57 -0.19
N ILE A 44 -2.06 -5.65 0.46
CA ILE A 44 -1.83 -5.31 1.88
C ILE A 44 -3.08 -5.68 2.67
N PHE A 45 -2.86 -6.36 3.80
CA PHE A 45 -3.93 -6.85 4.65
C PHE A 45 -3.66 -6.51 6.11
N ARG A 46 -4.72 -6.26 6.87
CA ARG A 46 -4.70 -6.40 8.32
C ARG A 46 -5.29 -7.74 8.68
N LEU A 47 -4.54 -8.51 9.44
CA LEU A 47 -4.99 -9.75 10.04
C LEU A 47 -5.21 -9.56 11.53
N ASP A 48 -6.24 -10.19 12.07
CA ASP A 48 -6.40 -10.30 13.52
C ASP A 48 -5.37 -11.28 14.10
N LYS A 49 -5.32 -11.37 15.43
CA LYS A 49 -4.45 -12.31 16.17
C LYS A 49 -4.64 -13.79 15.76
N ASP A 50 -5.79 -14.14 15.20
CA ASP A 50 -6.16 -15.50 14.81
C ASP A 50 -5.86 -15.76 13.31
N GLY A 51 -5.39 -14.74 12.59
CA GLY A 51 -5.02 -14.79 11.18
C GLY A 51 -6.18 -14.56 10.21
N ASN A 52 -7.34 -14.11 10.69
CA ASN A 52 -8.47 -13.75 9.83
C ASN A 52 -8.26 -12.36 9.25
N VAL A 53 -8.73 -12.14 8.03
CA VAL A 53 -8.66 -10.83 7.37
C VAL A 53 -9.63 -9.86 8.02
N VAL A 54 -9.10 -8.81 8.66
CA VAL A 54 -9.89 -7.68 9.18
C VAL A 54 -10.23 -6.72 8.05
N TRP A 55 -9.23 -6.37 7.23
CA TRP A 55 -9.42 -5.64 5.99
C TRP A 55 -8.33 -5.96 4.98
N GLN A 56 -8.68 -5.80 3.72
CA GLN A 56 -7.77 -5.72 2.58
C GLN A 56 -7.71 -4.25 2.13
N VAL A 57 -6.51 -3.79 1.77
CA VAL A 57 -6.27 -2.39 1.42
C VAL A 57 -7.20 -1.94 0.29
N LYS A 58 -7.75 -0.74 0.43
CA LYS A 58 -8.49 -0.04 -0.61
C LYS A 58 -7.77 1.24 -0.96
N ARG A 59 -7.64 1.55 -2.25
CA ARG A 59 -7.06 2.82 -2.67
C ARG A 59 -8.14 3.89 -2.71
N ASP A 60 -7.84 5.06 -2.17
CA ASP A 60 -8.69 6.22 -2.34
C ASP A 60 -8.51 6.75 -3.78
N GLU A 61 -9.40 6.35 -4.67
CA GLU A 61 -9.39 6.70 -6.09
C GLU A 61 -9.74 8.18 -6.35
N GLN A 62 -10.04 8.98 -5.32
CA GLN A 62 -10.41 10.39 -5.49
C GLN A 62 -9.24 11.30 -5.93
N THR A 63 -7.99 10.83 -5.88
CA THR A 63 -6.82 11.66 -6.21
C THR A 63 -6.50 11.63 -7.73
N LYS A 64 -7.06 12.59 -8.48
CA LYS A 64 -6.72 12.83 -9.90
C LYS A 64 -5.30 13.42 -10.01
N LEU A 65 -4.29 12.59 -10.24
CA LEU A 65 -2.88 12.98 -10.04
C LEU A 65 -2.05 13.33 -11.28
N TYR A 66 -2.65 13.42 -12.46
CA TYR A 66 -1.85 13.61 -13.66
C TYR A 66 -2.19 14.92 -14.37
N PRO A 67 -1.21 15.82 -14.58
CA PRO A 67 -1.31 16.84 -15.62
C PRO A 67 -1.70 16.18 -16.94
N LYS A 68 -2.52 16.85 -17.76
CA LYS A 68 -3.10 16.29 -19.01
C LYS A 68 -2.08 15.62 -19.93
N ASP A 69 -0.82 16.03 -19.89
CA ASP A 69 0.25 15.46 -20.72
C ASP A 69 0.74 14.09 -20.25
N TRP A 70 0.63 13.78 -18.96
CA TRP A 70 0.96 12.47 -18.42
C TRP A 70 -0.15 11.44 -18.67
N GLN A 71 -1.41 11.89 -18.68
CA GLN A 71 -2.56 11.07 -19.10
C GLN A 71 -2.40 10.59 -20.56
N LYS A 72 -1.93 11.45 -21.46
CA LYS A 72 -1.69 11.07 -22.87
C LYS A 72 -0.58 10.04 -23.07
N ARG A 73 0.45 10.02 -22.22
CA ARG A 73 1.53 9.00 -22.29
C ARG A 73 1.09 7.67 -21.69
N SER A 74 0.29 7.69 -20.62
CA SER A 74 -0.21 6.48 -19.98
C SER A 74 -1.29 5.78 -20.82
N GLU A 75 -2.08 6.50 -21.62
CA GLU A 75 -3.05 5.94 -22.57
C GLU A 75 -2.46 4.93 -23.57
N ARG A 76 -1.20 5.09 -23.98
CA ARG A 76 -0.51 4.12 -24.86
C ARG A 76 -0.14 2.81 -24.14
N SER A 77 0.10 2.87 -22.84
CA SER A 77 0.45 1.72 -21.99
C SER A 77 -0.79 1.03 -21.39
N ASN A 78 -1.95 1.72 -21.40
CA ASN A 78 -3.22 1.33 -20.78
C ASN A 78 -3.95 0.12 -21.42
N LYS A 79 -3.45 -0.44 -22.52
CA LYS A 79 -4.09 -1.63 -23.13
C LYS A 79 -3.82 -2.94 -22.37
N ILE A 80 -2.87 -2.95 -21.43
CA ILE A 80 -2.45 -4.16 -20.71
C ILE A 80 -3.09 -4.25 -19.31
N PHE A 81 -3.47 -3.12 -18.71
CA PHE A 81 -4.09 -3.04 -17.40
C PHE A 81 -5.36 -2.20 -17.53
N GLU A 82 -6.53 -2.83 -17.42
CA GLU A 82 -7.87 -2.22 -17.55
C GLU A 82 -8.04 -0.92 -16.73
N GLY A 83 -7.58 0.21 -17.26
CA GLY A 83 -7.79 1.54 -16.69
C GLY A 83 -7.09 1.83 -15.34
N LYS A 84 -6.26 0.96 -14.79
CA LYS A 84 -5.64 1.16 -13.46
C LYS A 84 -4.14 1.40 -13.58
N HIS A 85 -3.75 2.67 -13.48
CA HIS A 85 -2.37 3.20 -13.55
C HIS A 85 -1.43 2.75 -12.42
N GLN A 86 -1.75 1.71 -11.67
CA GLN A 86 -1.15 1.49 -10.37
C GLN A 86 -0.95 0.00 -10.13
N GLY A 87 0.30 -0.48 -10.27
CA GLY A 87 0.70 -1.87 -9.98
C GLY A 87 0.50 -2.30 -8.52
N PRO A 88 0.99 -3.49 -8.12
CA PRO A 88 0.94 -3.93 -6.72
C PRO A 88 1.77 -3.01 -5.80
N PHE A 89 1.44 -2.97 -4.50
CA PHE A 89 2.31 -2.32 -3.53
C PHE A 89 3.59 -3.13 -3.33
N ALA A 90 4.77 -2.55 -3.55
CA ALA A 90 6.03 -3.27 -3.44
C ALA A 90 6.73 -3.12 -2.11
N ARG A 91 6.43 -2.05 -1.37
CA ARG A 91 7.03 -1.81 -0.07
C ARG A 91 6.13 -0.99 0.83
N LEU A 92 6.25 -1.26 2.12
CA LEU A 92 5.74 -0.44 3.22
C LEU A 92 6.90 0.35 3.86
N SER A 93 6.63 1.38 4.66
CA SER A 93 7.68 2.10 5.39
C SER A 93 8.24 1.23 6.52
N THR A 94 9.47 1.50 6.97
CA THR A 94 10.04 0.79 8.13
C THR A 94 9.39 1.15 9.45
N ASN A 95 8.80 2.34 9.54
CA ASN A 95 8.18 2.88 10.74
C ASN A 95 6.78 3.39 10.39
N PHE A 96 5.94 3.53 11.40
CA PHE A 96 4.74 4.33 11.31
C PHE A 96 5.13 5.81 11.23
N ILE A 97 4.47 6.56 10.35
CA ILE A 97 4.77 7.96 10.05
C ILE A 97 3.57 8.81 10.44
N LYS A 98 3.81 9.96 11.08
CA LYS A 98 2.74 10.92 11.36
C LYS A 98 2.10 11.37 10.05
N ARG A 99 0.78 11.29 9.95
CA ARG A 99 0.03 11.64 8.74
C ARG A 99 0.35 13.04 8.25
N GLY A 100 0.45 13.21 6.93
CA GLY A 100 0.69 14.48 6.26
C GLY A 100 2.11 15.02 6.40
N THR A 101 3.03 14.26 7.00
CA THR A 101 4.44 14.68 7.16
C THR A 101 5.38 14.10 6.12
N TYR A 102 4.88 13.22 5.23
CA TYR A 102 5.68 12.66 4.17
C TYR A 102 6.03 13.72 3.12
N ASN A 103 7.32 13.80 2.82
CA ASN A 103 7.87 14.56 1.70
C ASN A 103 8.82 13.63 0.95
N GLU A 104 8.67 13.53 -0.37
CA GLU A 104 9.50 12.64 -1.19
C GLU A 104 10.91 13.21 -1.42
N PHE A 105 11.06 14.53 -1.30
CA PHE A 105 12.31 15.25 -1.50
C PHE A 105 13.12 15.44 -0.23
N GLU A 106 12.54 15.12 0.93
CA GLU A 106 13.14 15.34 2.23
C GLU A 106 13.03 14.07 3.08
N GLU A 107 14.06 13.82 3.88
CA GLU A 107 13.96 12.75 4.85
C GLU A 107 12.89 13.09 5.90
N THR A 108 11.94 12.17 6.14
CA THR A 108 10.92 12.36 7.18
C THR A 108 11.58 12.51 8.55
N PRO A 109 11.41 13.63 9.27
CA PRO A 109 12.06 13.85 10.56
C PRO A 109 11.80 12.72 11.57
N ALA A 110 12.81 12.35 12.36
CA ALA A 110 12.70 11.26 13.35
C ALA A 110 11.54 11.46 14.35
N LYS A 111 11.23 12.71 14.72
CA LYS A 111 10.08 13.07 15.57
C LYS A 111 8.71 12.67 15.02
N TYR A 112 8.61 12.38 13.72
CA TYR A 112 7.39 11.94 13.06
C TYR A 112 7.39 10.44 12.76
N ARG A 113 8.39 9.69 13.24
CA ARG A 113 8.48 8.24 13.09
C ARG A 113 8.11 7.56 14.41
N SER A 114 7.51 6.40 14.33
CA SER A 114 7.28 5.53 15.49
C SER A 114 7.38 4.07 15.10
N ASP A 115 8.01 3.27 15.98
CA ASP A 115 8.04 1.81 15.85
C ASP A 115 6.73 1.16 16.31
N THR A 116 5.88 1.92 16.99
CA THR A 116 4.57 1.46 17.46
C THR A 116 3.48 2.28 16.81
N TRP A 117 2.41 1.61 16.41
CA TRP A 117 1.25 2.31 15.87
C TRP A 117 0.57 3.17 16.95
N LYS A 118 0.10 4.34 16.54
CA LYS A 118 -0.65 5.31 17.35
C LYS A 118 -1.72 5.97 16.47
N PRO A 119 -2.80 6.51 17.06
CA PRO A 119 -3.72 7.36 16.32
C PRO A 119 -2.99 8.49 15.57
N ASP A 120 -3.46 8.83 14.37
CA ASP A 120 -2.84 9.79 13.44
C ASP A 120 -1.51 9.36 12.79
N TYR A 121 -1.09 8.10 12.97
CA TYR A 121 0.05 7.53 12.26
C TYR A 121 -0.39 6.54 11.18
N VAL A 122 0.34 6.55 10.06
CA VAL A 122 0.10 5.76 8.85
C VAL A 122 1.33 4.91 8.52
N LEU A 123 1.15 3.90 7.68
CA LEU A 123 2.28 3.32 6.93
C LEU A 123 2.34 3.99 5.57
N LEU A 124 3.54 4.28 5.08
CA LEU A 124 3.70 4.67 3.68
C LEU A 124 3.76 3.40 2.84
N ALA A 125 2.97 3.34 1.78
CA ALA A 125 2.91 2.23 0.85
C ALA A 125 3.28 2.70 -0.55
N TRP A 126 4.26 2.06 -1.16
CA TRP A 126 4.70 2.39 -2.50
C TRP A 126 4.14 1.31 -3.48
N VAL A 127 3.46 1.71 -4.57
CA VAL A 127 3.10 0.96 -5.83
C VAL A 127 4.09 0.92 -7.06
N TYR A 128 4.47 -0.28 -7.59
CA TYR A 128 5.58 -0.45 -8.57
C TYR A 128 5.55 0.59 -9.69
N GLY A 129 6.68 1.24 -9.95
CA GLY A 129 6.77 2.42 -10.82
C GLY A 129 6.62 3.70 -10.02
N ARG A 130 5.49 4.40 -10.16
CA ARG A 130 5.28 5.72 -9.53
C ARG A 130 4.01 5.77 -8.70
N GLY A 131 4.16 5.87 -7.39
CA GLY A 131 3.04 5.97 -6.47
C GLY A 131 3.47 5.81 -5.02
N VAL A 132 3.04 6.75 -4.17
CA VAL A 132 3.18 6.69 -2.71
C VAL A 132 1.83 6.96 -2.06
N TYR A 133 1.50 6.18 -1.06
CA TYR A 133 0.22 6.24 -0.36
C TYR A 133 0.43 6.29 1.14
N GLU A 134 -0.38 7.10 1.83
CA GLU A 134 -0.59 6.99 3.26
C GLU A 134 -1.67 5.95 3.53
N LEU A 135 -1.28 4.81 4.07
CA LEU A 135 -2.18 3.74 4.50
C LEU A 135 -2.66 4.00 5.93
N ASP A 136 -3.95 4.24 6.04
CA ASP A 136 -4.66 4.30 7.30
C ASP A 136 -4.87 2.89 7.89
N ILE A 137 -4.29 2.63 9.06
CA ILE A 137 -4.27 1.31 9.70
C ILE A 137 -5.63 0.92 10.30
N GLU A 138 -6.43 1.90 10.67
CA GLU A 138 -7.76 1.66 11.24
C GLU A 138 -8.75 1.27 10.15
N THR A 139 -8.69 1.94 9.00
CA THR A 139 -9.69 1.80 7.93
C THR A 139 -9.25 0.94 6.74
N GLY A 140 -7.95 0.71 6.57
CA GLY A 140 -7.40 0.04 5.40
C GLY A 140 -7.42 0.89 4.13
N ILE A 141 -7.70 2.20 4.25
CA ILE A 141 -7.72 3.12 3.11
C ILE A 141 -6.33 3.70 2.87
N ALA A 142 -5.80 3.48 1.67
CA ALA A 142 -4.56 4.04 1.18
C ALA A 142 -4.83 5.30 0.35
N LYS A 143 -4.46 6.47 0.89
CA LYS A 143 -4.61 7.77 0.22
C LYS A 143 -3.35 8.13 -0.54
N ASN A 144 -3.47 8.50 -1.82
CA ASN A 144 -2.31 8.86 -2.62
C ASN A 144 -1.72 10.21 -2.16
N VAL A 145 -0.40 10.23 -1.94
CA VAL A 145 0.40 11.41 -1.54
C VAL A 145 1.61 11.63 -2.46
N THR A 146 1.55 11.06 -3.67
CA THR A 146 2.63 11.13 -4.67
C THR A 146 2.88 12.58 -5.09
N GLN A 147 4.14 13.02 -5.05
CA GLN A 147 4.48 14.39 -5.41
C GLN A 147 4.89 14.51 -6.91
N PRO A 148 4.54 15.61 -7.60
CA PRO A 148 5.06 15.91 -8.93
C PRO A 148 6.59 16.01 -8.91
N GLY A 149 7.29 15.33 -9.82
CA GLY A 149 8.76 15.33 -9.87
C GLY A 149 9.45 14.33 -8.92
N GLY A 150 8.67 13.51 -8.20
CA GLY A 150 9.15 12.41 -7.37
C GLY A 150 9.91 11.31 -8.12
N ARG A 151 10.53 10.40 -7.37
CA ARG A 151 11.40 9.34 -7.87
C ARG A 151 10.57 8.08 -8.20
N ASP A 152 10.80 7.51 -9.39
CA ASP A 152 10.28 6.19 -9.76
C ASP A 152 11.06 5.08 -9.03
N TRP A 153 10.42 3.97 -8.75
CA TRP A 153 11.02 2.89 -7.97
C TRP A 153 10.58 1.50 -8.42
#